data_AF-A0A090QP23-F1
#
_entry.id   AF-A0A090QP23-F1
#
_cell.length_a   1.000
_cell.length_b   1.000
_cell.length_c   1.000
_cell.angle_alpha   90.00
_cell.angle_beta   90.00
_cell.angle_gamma   90.00
#
_symmetry.space_group_name_H-M   'P 1'
#
loop_
_entity.id
_entity.type
_entity.pdbx_description
1 polymer ?
#
loop_
_entity_poly.entity_id
_entity_poly.type
_entity_poly.pdbx_seq_one_letter_code
_entity_poly.pdbx_strand_id
1 'polypeptide(L)'
;MYAVTGLTHLLLSSSPRDDQQEHLETLKSSGEYLLSLIDNILDFNKLEANKVELEEIKFDLRKRIADIVKTLDKQVKDKNNKIVIIHDEAIASSLVGDPVKISQILINLLGNSIKFTSNGTITIKTKLIKKSKEKSKILFEVQDTGKGISKDRQEQIFENSPKKI
;
A
#
# COMPACT_ATOMS: atom_id res chain seq x y z
N MET A 1 -22.05 1.13 2.77
CA MET A 1 -21.11 0.37 1.92
C MET A 1 -20.94 -1.07 2.36
N TYR A 2 -20.62 -1.36 3.63
CA TYR A 2 -20.51 -2.73 4.14
C TYR A 2 -21.67 -3.67 3.78
N ALA A 3 -22.92 -3.19 3.82
CA ALA A 3 -24.08 -3.97 3.40
C ALA A 3 -24.08 -4.27 1.88
N VAL A 4 -23.65 -3.32 1.05
CA VAL A 4 -23.60 -3.47 -0.41
C VAL A 4 -22.50 -4.45 -0.82
N THR A 5 -21.30 -4.34 -0.22
CA THR A 5 -20.19 -5.28 -0.46
C THR A 5 -20.51 -6.68 0.06
N GLY A 6 -21.15 -6.78 1.24
CA GLY A 6 -21.59 -8.05 1.81
C GLY A 6 -22.65 -8.76 0.96
N LEU A 7 -23.67 -8.03 0.50
CA LEU A 7 -24.71 -8.59 -0.36
C LEU A 7 -24.15 -8.99 -1.74
N THR A 8 -23.20 -8.22 -2.28
CA THR A 8 -22.52 -8.55 -3.54
C THR A 8 -21.69 -9.84 -3.40
N HIS A 9 -21.00 -10.06 -2.27
CA HIS A 9 -20.30 -11.31 -1.99
C HIS A 9 -21.27 -12.50 -1.91
N LEU A 10 -22.41 -12.34 -1.24
CA LEU A 10 -23.43 -13.37 -1.15
C LEU A 10 -23.97 -13.76 -2.54
N LEU A 11 -24.28 -12.76 -3.38
CA LEU A 11 -24.77 -12.99 -4.74
C LEU A 11 -23.72 -13.68 -5.63
N LEU A 12 -22.44 -13.28 -5.54
CA LEU A 12 -21.33 -13.94 -6.24
C LEU A 12 -21.14 -15.39 -5.78
N SER A 13 -21.36 -15.69 -4.49
CA SER A 13 -21.26 -17.06 -3.95
C SER A 13 -22.48 -17.95 -4.25
N SER A 14 -23.55 -17.38 -4.80
CA SER A 14 -24.82 -18.07 -5.05
C SER A 14 -24.96 -18.60 -6.48
N SER A 15 -23.84 -18.83 -7.18
CA SER A 15 -23.81 -19.29 -8.58
C SER A 15 -24.64 -18.39 -9.51
N PRO A 16 -24.27 -17.10 -9.67
CA PRO A 16 -24.97 -16.20 -10.57
C PRO A 16 -24.87 -16.71 -12.02
N ARG A 17 -25.81 -16.29 -12.87
CA ARG A 17 -25.71 -16.57 -14.30
C ARG A 17 -24.51 -15.86 -14.91
N ASP A 18 -23.99 -16.39 -16.01
CA ASP A 18 -22.82 -15.84 -16.71
C ASP A 18 -22.98 -14.36 -17.08
N ASP A 19 -24.19 -13.95 -17.50
CA ASP A 19 -24.53 -12.54 -17.82
C ASP A 19 -24.49 -11.61 -16.60
N GLN A 20 -24.66 -12.15 -15.40
CA GLN A 20 -24.69 -11.39 -14.15
C GLN A 20 -23.31 -11.33 -13.48
N GLN A 21 -22.45 -12.32 -13.75
CA GLN A 21 -21.17 -12.44 -13.07
C GLN A 21 -20.27 -11.23 -13.34
N GLU A 22 -20.14 -10.79 -14.59
CA GLU A 22 -19.35 -9.62 -14.96
C GLU A 22 -19.86 -8.34 -14.26
N HIS A 23 -21.18 -8.17 -14.21
CA HIS A 23 -21.81 -7.04 -13.53
C HIS A 23 -21.59 -7.06 -12.01
N LEU A 24 -21.67 -8.23 -11.38
CA LEU A 24 -21.45 -8.39 -9.95
C LEU A 24 -19.97 -8.21 -9.57
N GLU A 25 -19.03 -8.65 -10.40
CA GLU A 25 -17.60 -8.39 -10.21
C GLU A 25 -17.28 -6.88 -10.35
N THR A 26 -17.92 -6.20 -11.30
CA THR A 26 -17.83 -4.74 -11.46
C THR A 26 -18.42 -4.00 -10.25
N LEU A 27 -19.57 -4.46 -9.74
CA LEU A 27 -20.19 -3.88 -8.54
C LEU A 27 -19.31 -4.09 -7.30
N LYS A 28 -18.73 -5.28 -7.15
CA LYS A 28 -17.82 -5.62 -6.05
C LYS A 28 -16.61 -4.70 -6.04
N SER A 29 -15.89 -4.62 -7.15
CA SER A 29 -14.69 -3.79 -7.28
C SER A 29 -14.98 -2.30 -7.04
N SER A 30 -16.12 -1.79 -7.56
CA SER A 30 -16.57 -0.42 -7.31
C SER A 30 -16.90 -0.17 -5.84
N GLY A 31 -17.54 -1.14 -5.18
CA GLY A 31 -17.89 -1.07 -3.77
C GLY A 31 -16.68 -1.11 -2.84
N GLU A 32 -15.71 -1.97 -3.13
CA GLU A 32 -14.43 -2.07 -2.43
C GLU A 32 -13.60 -0.78 -2.61
N TYR A 33 -13.59 -0.21 -3.83
CA TYR A 33 -12.92 1.06 -4.11
C TYR A 33 -13.52 2.21 -3.31
N LEU A 34 -14.86 2.34 -3.30
CA LEU A 34 -15.52 3.40 -2.51
C LEU A 34 -15.32 3.20 -1.00
N LEU A 35 -15.33 1.95 -0.51
CA LEU A 35 -15.04 1.67 0.89
C LEU A 35 -13.63 2.10 1.25
N SER A 36 -12.64 1.79 0.41
CA SER A 36 -11.26 2.24 0.59
C SER A 36 -11.14 3.77 0.61
N LEU A 37 -11.89 4.49 -0.25
CA LEU A 37 -11.93 5.95 -0.21
C LEU A 37 -12.49 6.49 1.11
N ILE A 38 -13.57 5.89 1.61
CA ILE A 38 -14.18 6.26 2.90
C ILE A 38 -13.18 6.02 4.04
N ASP A 39 -12.55 4.84 4.08
CA ASP A 39 -11.58 4.50 5.11
C ASP A 39 -10.37 5.45 5.07
N ASN A 40 -9.89 5.81 3.87
CA ASN A 40 -8.81 6.80 3.71
C ASN A 40 -9.22 8.19 4.21
N ILE A 41 -10.46 8.64 3.96
CA ILE A 41 -10.96 9.94 4.47
C ILE A 41 -11.09 9.90 6.00
N LEU A 42 -11.58 8.80 6.57
CA LEU A 42 -11.68 8.64 8.01
C LEU A 42 -10.31 8.61 8.68
N ASP A 43 -9.34 7.90 8.09
CA ASP A 43 -7.96 7.90 8.55
C ASP A 43 -7.31 9.29 8.45
N PHE A 44 -7.58 10.03 7.37
CA PHE A 44 -7.14 11.42 7.22
C PHE A 44 -7.73 12.32 8.32
N ASN A 45 -9.03 12.23 8.61
CA ASN A 45 -9.67 13.00 9.67
C ASN A 45 -9.13 12.64 11.06
N LYS A 46 -8.77 11.38 11.31
CA LYS A 46 -8.10 10.97 12.56
C LYS A 46 -6.70 11.57 12.69
N LEU A 47 -5.95 11.65 11.59
CA LEU A 47 -4.62 12.28 11.56
C LEU A 47 -4.71 13.77 11.87
N GLU A 48 -5.61 14.50 11.22
CA GLU A 48 -5.86 15.94 11.48
C GLU A 48 -6.30 16.22 12.92
N ALA A 49 -7.02 15.29 13.54
CA ALA A 49 -7.48 15.42 14.93
C ALA A 49 -6.41 15.01 15.98
N ASN A 50 -5.18 14.65 15.59
CA ASN A 50 -4.16 14.04 16.46
C ASN A 50 -4.67 12.78 17.22
N LYS A 51 -5.64 12.06 16.65
CA LYS A 51 -6.29 10.88 17.26
C LYS A 51 -5.77 9.54 16.70
N VAL A 52 -4.68 9.55 15.95
CA VAL A 52 -4.09 8.29 15.46
C VAL A 52 -3.26 7.68 16.58
N GLU A 53 -3.84 6.66 17.22
CA GLU A 53 -3.10 5.72 18.03
C GLU A 53 -2.38 4.76 17.09
N LEU A 54 -1.05 4.71 17.19
CA LEU A 54 -0.24 3.70 16.52
C LEU A 54 -0.29 2.41 17.33
N GLU A 55 -0.50 1.29 16.66
CA GLU A 55 -0.39 0.00 17.31
C GLU A 55 1.09 -0.37 17.54
N GLU A 56 1.39 -0.98 18.69
CA GLU A 56 2.70 -1.55 18.97
C GLU A 56 2.60 -3.07 19.04
N ILE A 57 2.60 -3.71 17.86
CA ILE A 57 2.55 -5.16 17.75
C ILE A 57 3.84 -5.72 17.17
N LYS A 58 4.18 -6.94 17.56
CA LYS A 58 5.34 -7.65 17.04
C LYS A 58 5.04 -8.18 15.63
N PHE A 59 5.90 -7.89 14.67
CA PHE A 59 5.74 -8.33 13.29
C PHE A 59 7.08 -8.66 12.61
N ASP A 60 7.02 -9.34 11.47
CA ASP A 60 8.17 -9.60 10.60
C ASP A 60 8.09 -8.67 9.38
N LEU A 61 9.10 -7.80 9.26
CA LEU A 61 9.12 -6.78 8.20
C LEU A 61 9.30 -7.39 6.80
N ARG A 62 10.14 -8.42 6.67
CA ARG A 62 10.46 -9.05 5.39
C ARG A 62 9.25 -9.81 4.87
N LYS A 63 8.62 -10.60 5.74
CA LYS A 63 7.36 -11.28 5.43
C LYS A 63 6.29 -10.28 5.02
N ARG A 64 6.16 -9.17 5.76
CA ARG A 64 5.16 -8.16 5.45
C ARG A 64 5.37 -7.55 4.06
N ILE A 65 6.60 -7.19 3.71
CA ILE A 65 6.92 -6.63 2.38
C ILE A 65 6.65 -7.67 1.28
N ALA A 66 6.99 -8.95 1.51
CA ALA A 66 6.68 -10.02 0.58
C ALA A 66 5.18 -10.21 0.34
N ASP A 67 4.36 -10.16 1.40
CA ASP A 67 2.89 -10.28 1.31
C ASP A 67 2.28 -9.11 0.49
N ILE A 68 2.80 -7.89 0.69
CA ILE A 68 2.38 -6.70 -0.08
C ILE A 68 2.70 -6.89 -1.57
N VAL A 69 3.94 -7.31 -1.89
CA VAL A 69 4.36 -7.52 -3.27
C VAL A 69 3.53 -8.61 -3.94
N LYS A 70 3.23 -9.70 -3.23
CA LYS A 70 2.35 -10.77 -3.73
C LYS A 70 0.96 -10.27 -4.08
N THR A 71 0.41 -9.35 -3.28
CA THR A 71 -0.93 -8.76 -3.50
C THR A 71 -0.95 -7.89 -4.77
N LEU A 72 0.18 -7.29 -5.15
CA LEU A 72 0.30 -6.41 -6.32
C LEU A 72 0.80 -7.11 -7.59
N ASP A 73 1.16 -8.41 -7.50
CA ASP A 73 1.83 -9.16 -8.56
C ASP A 73 1.07 -9.16 -9.89
N LYS A 74 -0.26 -9.26 -9.86
CA LYS A 74 -1.09 -9.17 -11.09
C LYS A 74 -0.89 -7.83 -11.81
N GLN A 75 -1.01 -6.71 -11.09
CA GLN A 75 -0.87 -5.36 -11.66
C GLN A 75 0.54 -5.10 -12.20
N VAL A 76 1.55 -5.67 -11.55
CA VAL A 76 2.96 -5.61 -11.99
C VAL A 76 3.11 -6.34 -13.32
N LYS A 77 2.57 -7.55 -13.43
CA LYS A 77 2.62 -8.38 -14.65
C LYS A 77 1.82 -7.79 -15.80
N ASP A 78 0.64 -7.24 -15.54
CA ASP A 78 -0.20 -6.59 -16.56
C ASP A 78 0.53 -5.43 -17.26
N LYS A 79 1.57 -4.86 -16.62
CA LYS A 79 2.43 -3.81 -17.17
C LYS A 79 3.83 -4.27 -17.56
N ASN A 80 4.09 -5.57 -17.57
CA ASN A 80 5.40 -6.18 -17.82
C ASN A 80 6.51 -5.60 -16.93
N ASN A 81 6.17 -5.18 -15.71
CA ASN A 81 7.14 -4.68 -14.76
C ASN A 81 7.75 -5.83 -13.95
N LYS A 82 8.89 -5.55 -13.30
CA LYS A 82 9.52 -6.45 -12.31
C LYS A 82 9.62 -5.74 -10.97
N ILE A 83 9.49 -6.48 -9.88
CA ILE A 83 9.79 -5.99 -8.53
C ILE A 83 11.07 -6.64 -8.01
N VAL A 84 11.96 -5.82 -7.46
CA VAL A 84 13.17 -6.24 -6.76
C VAL A 84 13.09 -5.79 -5.31
N ILE A 85 13.37 -6.68 -4.37
CA ILE A 85 13.35 -6.38 -2.93
C ILE A 85 14.78 -6.51 -2.39
N ILE A 86 15.25 -5.46 -1.71
CA ILE A 86 16.58 -5.42 -1.11
C ILE A 86 16.43 -5.06 0.37
N HIS A 87 16.82 -5.99 1.23
CA HIS A 87 16.79 -5.79 2.67
C HIS A 87 18.21 -5.71 3.23
N ASP A 88 18.46 -4.69 4.03
CA ASP A 88 19.62 -4.64 4.90
C ASP A 88 19.54 -5.75 5.96
N GLU A 89 20.55 -6.62 5.99
CA GLU A 89 20.66 -7.74 6.93
C GLU A 89 20.85 -7.31 8.39
N ALA A 90 21.26 -6.06 8.63
CA ALA A 90 21.38 -5.52 9.98
C ALA A 90 20.02 -5.23 10.65
N ILE A 91 18.93 -5.20 9.87
CA ILE A 91 17.57 -5.04 10.39
C ILE A 91 17.13 -6.35 11.05
N ALA A 92 16.65 -6.27 12.29
CA ALA A 92 16.12 -7.43 13.01
C ALA A 92 14.95 -8.07 12.25
N SER A 93 14.89 -9.40 12.27
CA SER A 93 13.80 -10.16 11.61
C SER A 93 12.42 -9.81 12.18
N SER A 94 12.35 -9.48 13.46
CA SER A 94 11.13 -9.04 14.13
C SER A 94 11.27 -7.65 14.71
N LEU A 95 10.25 -6.82 14.46
CA LEU A 95 10.13 -5.44 14.93
C LEU A 95 8.83 -5.29 15.75
N VAL A 96 8.77 -4.23 16.54
CA VAL A 96 7.54 -3.78 17.21
C VAL A 96 7.13 -2.44 16.61
N GLY A 97 5.85 -2.31 16.26
CA GLY A 97 5.27 -1.11 15.68
C GLY A 97 3.95 -1.43 14.97
N ASP A 98 3.53 -0.54 14.08
CA ASP A 98 2.26 -0.66 13.36
C ASP A 98 2.48 -1.19 11.93
N PRO A 99 2.35 -2.51 11.70
CA PRO A 99 2.55 -3.09 10.38
C PRO A 99 1.44 -2.70 9.40
N VAL A 100 0.26 -2.28 9.87
CA VAL A 100 -0.86 -1.89 8.99
C VAL A 100 -0.53 -0.53 8.36
N LYS A 101 -0.10 0.44 9.16
CA LYS A 101 0.31 1.77 8.66
C LYS A 101 1.54 1.69 7.74
N ILE A 102 2.52 0.84 8.07
CA ILE A 102 3.66 0.57 7.17
C ILE A 102 3.16 0.00 5.84
N SER A 103 2.21 -0.94 5.87
CA SER A 103 1.66 -1.54 4.65
C SER A 103 0.94 -0.51 3.79
N GLN A 104 0.14 0.36 4.40
CA GLN A 104 -0.59 1.41 3.70
C GLN A 104 0.35 2.37 2.98
N ILE A 105 1.43 2.80 3.65
CA ILE A 105 2.46 3.65 3.04
C ILE A 105 3.10 2.94 1.84
N LEU A 106 3.54 1.68 2.01
CA LEU A 106 4.20 0.94 0.94
C LEU A 106 3.28 0.62 -0.24
N ILE A 107 2.02 0.27 0.02
CA ILE A 107 1.01 0.04 -1.03
C ILE A 107 0.79 1.30 -1.85
N ASN A 108 0.71 2.47 -1.21
CA ASN A 108 0.56 3.74 -1.91
C ASN A 108 1.77 4.07 -2.80
N LEU A 109 2.99 3.92 -2.27
CA LEU A 109 4.21 4.16 -3.03
C LEU A 109 4.34 3.18 -4.21
N LEU A 110 4.13 1.88 -3.97
CA LEU A 110 4.19 0.85 -5.00
C LEU A 110 3.10 0.99 -6.04
N GLY A 111 1.88 1.32 -5.63
CA GLY A 111 0.76 1.59 -6.53
C GLY A 111 1.09 2.73 -7.50
N ASN A 112 1.72 3.80 -7.01
CA ASN A 112 2.20 4.89 -7.86
C ASN A 112 3.30 4.42 -8.83
N SER A 113 4.31 3.70 -8.34
CA SER A 113 5.38 3.17 -9.20
C SER A 113 4.85 2.25 -10.30
N ILE A 114 3.90 1.35 -9.99
CA ILE A 114 3.22 0.49 -10.96
C ILE A 114 2.38 1.33 -11.93
N LYS A 115 1.67 2.35 -11.44
CA LYS A 115 0.87 3.24 -12.28
C LYS A 115 1.71 3.97 -13.33
N PHE A 116 2.93 4.38 -13.01
CA PHE A 116 3.75 5.24 -13.88
C PHE A 116 4.93 4.55 -14.57
N THR A 117 5.11 3.24 -14.35
CA THR A 117 6.14 2.42 -15.00
C THR A 117 5.48 1.36 -15.88
N SER A 118 6.03 1.13 -17.08
CA SER A 118 5.67 0.03 -17.96
C SER A 118 6.94 -0.57 -18.56
N ASN A 119 7.01 -1.90 -18.67
CA ASN A 119 8.22 -2.63 -19.11
C ASN A 119 9.48 -2.26 -18.31
N GLY A 120 9.33 -1.98 -17.01
CA GLY A 120 10.41 -1.46 -16.17
C GLY A 120 10.69 -2.27 -14.91
N THR A 121 11.47 -1.69 -14.01
CA THR A 121 11.81 -2.29 -12.71
C THR A 121 11.42 -1.34 -11.58
N ILE A 122 10.80 -1.90 -10.55
CA ILE A 122 10.46 -1.22 -9.30
C ILE A 122 11.26 -1.89 -8.20
N THR A 123 12.04 -1.12 -7.44
CA THR A 123 12.91 -1.61 -6.37
C THR A 123 12.42 -1.11 -5.03
N ILE A 124 12.22 -2.01 -4.07
CA ILE A 124 11.97 -1.70 -2.66
C ILE A 124 13.26 -1.93 -1.90
N LYS A 125 13.76 -0.91 -1.20
CA LYS A 125 14.92 -1.03 -0.33
C LYS A 125 14.54 -0.71 1.11
N THR A 126 15.01 -1.52 2.04
CA THR A 126 14.94 -1.21 3.48
C THR A 126 16.35 -1.14 4.03
N LYS A 127 16.75 -0.01 4.59
CA LYS A 127 18.09 0.24 5.11
C LYS A 127 18.06 0.64 6.58
N LEU A 128 18.91 0.06 7.41
CA LEU A 128 19.06 0.49 8.79
C LEU A 128 19.93 1.76 8.82
N ILE A 129 19.34 2.88 9.25
CA ILE A 129 20.04 4.17 9.33
C ILE A 129 20.67 4.35 10.70
N LYS A 130 19.97 3.91 11.75
CA LYS A 130 20.44 4.02 13.13
C LYS A 130 19.79 2.93 13.98
N LYS A 131 20.55 2.36 14.89
CA LYS A 131 20.06 1.41 15.90
C LYS A 131 20.48 1.91 17.28
N SER A 132 19.52 1.98 18.19
CA SER A 132 19.77 2.17 19.63
C SER A 132 19.32 0.92 20.38
N LYS A 133 19.43 0.94 21.72
CA LYS A 133 18.95 -0.16 22.57
C LYS A 133 17.44 -0.40 22.43
N GLU A 134 16.66 0.63 22.13
CA GLU A 134 15.20 0.58 22.15
C GLU A 134 14.56 0.81 20.78
N LYS A 135 15.25 1.48 19.84
CA LYS A 135 14.66 1.91 18.56
C LYS A 135 15.57 1.62 17.38
N SER A 136 14.95 1.26 16.26
CA SER A 136 15.60 1.15 14.96
C SER A 136 15.02 2.17 14.01
N LYS A 137 15.87 3.02 13.44
CA LYS A 137 15.49 3.94 12.35
C LYS A 137 15.75 3.23 11.03
N ILE A 138 14.68 2.86 10.34
CA ILE A 138 14.73 2.17 9.05
C ILE A 138 14.27 3.15 7.97
N LEU A 139 15.07 3.27 6.92
CA LEU A 139 14.71 3.98 5.71
C LEU A 139 14.05 3.01 4.75
N PHE A 140 12.89 3.41 4.23
CA PHE A 140 12.18 2.73 3.16
C PHE A 140 12.34 3.54 1.88
N GLU A 141 12.81 2.91 0.81
CA GLU A 141 12.93 3.54 -0.49
C GLU A 141 12.17 2.71 -1.51
N VAL A 142 11.31 3.37 -2.29
CA VAL A 142 10.68 2.80 -3.48
C VAL A 142 11.20 3.57 -4.68
N GLN A 143 11.85 2.87 -5.59
CA GLN A 143 12.44 3.44 -6.79
C GLN A 143 11.82 2.75 -8.01
N ASP A 144 11.44 3.50 -9.03
CA ASP A 144 11.01 2.95 -10.31
C ASP A 144 11.77 3.53 -11.50
N THR A 145 11.68 2.85 -12.63
CA THR A 145 12.27 3.27 -13.91
C THR A 145 11.25 3.93 -14.82
N GLY A 146 10.15 4.46 -14.27
CA GLY A 146 9.11 5.13 -15.03
C GLY A 146 9.54 6.51 -15.53
N LYS A 147 8.56 7.28 -16.02
CA LYS A 147 8.77 8.62 -16.58
C LYS A 147 9.30 9.68 -15.59
N GLY A 148 9.42 9.32 -14.30
CA GLY A 148 9.80 10.24 -13.24
C GLY A 148 8.77 11.34 -12.99
N ILE A 149 9.14 12.26 -12.11
CA ILE A 149 8.33 13.43 -11.74
C ILE A 149 9.18 14.67 -12.01
N SER A 150 8.65 15.62 -12.79
CA SER A 150 9.30 16.90 -13.04
C SER A 150 9.44 17.73 -11.76
N LYS A 151 10.49 18.52 -11.64
CA LYS A 151 10.83 19.23 -10.37
C LYS A 151 9.69 20.13 -9.86
N ASP A 152 9.02 20.82 -10.77
CA ASP A 152 7.85 21.66 -10.51
C ASP A 152 6.68 20.89 -9.88
N ARG A 153 6.53 19.60 -10.23
CA ARG A 153 5.46 18.75 -9.67
C ARG A 153 5.85 18.09 -8.36
N GLN A 154 7.14 17.97 -8.05
CA GLN A 154 7.58 17.32 -6.82
C GLN A 154 7.11 18.05 -5.56
N GLU A 155 7.10 19.38 -5.59
CA GLU A 155 6.64 20.20 -4.46
C GLU A 155 5.14 20.05 -4.21
N GLN A 156 4.35 19.85 -5.28
CA GLN A 156 2.89 19.81 -5.23
C GLN A 156 2.32 18.43 -4.81
N ILE A 157 3.07 17.35 -4.99
CA ILE A 157 2.57 15.98 -4.73
C ILE A 157 2.22 15.76 -3.25
N PHE A 158 2.85 16.51 -2.33
CA PHE A 158 2.63 16.40 -0.90
C PHE A 158 1.91 17.62 -0.29
N GLU A 159 1.42 18.57 -1.08
CA GLU A 159 0.76 19.79 -0.55
C GLU A 159 -0.52 19.49 0.25
N ASN A 160 -1.16 18.35 -0.01
CA ASN A 160 -2.34 17.87 0.74
C ASN A 160 -1.99 16.89 1.88
N SER A 161 -0.71 16.66 2.17
CA SER A 161 -0.27 15.90 3.34
C SER A 161 0.11 16.88 4.45
N PRO A 162 -0.20 16.59 5.73
CA PRO A 162 0.04 17.54 6.82
C PRO A 162 1.51 17.98 6.81
N LYS A 163 1.73 19.27 6.52
CA LYS A 163 3.03 19.90 6.70
C LYS A 163 3.36 19.78 8.19
N LYS A 164 4.47 19.10 8.48
CA LYS A 164 5.08 18.88 9.80
C LYS A 164 4.64 19.87 10.89
N ILE A 165 4.29 19.32 12.05
CA ILE A 165 4.68 19.87 13.35
C ILE A 165 6.13 19.45 13.61
#